data_AF-A0A829D8S9-F1
#
_entry.id   AF-A0A829D8S9-F1
#
_cell.length_a   1.000
_cell.length_b   1.000
_cell.length_c   1.000
_cell.angle_alpha   90.00
_cell.angle_beta   90.00
_cell.angle_gamma   90.00
#
_symmetry.space_group_name_H-M   'P 1'
#
loop_
_entity.id
_entity.type
_entity.pdbx_description
1 polymer ?
#
loop_
_entity_poly.entity_id
_entity_poly.type
_entity_poly.pdbx_seq_one_letter_code
_entity_poly.pdbx_strand_id
1 'polypeptide(L)'
;MAARIFYYLSTGIILIGLALAAYSPDLFQWETLEWVYQKRTFFLFSLIFIISVILIYLIYWKAKKGILHSKSKTEIHLQESLNELVEDNQSLFSFLKAATESLGKQIETSKQNLSPEFFSACSTEYLKLTREFETSSEIFKSIPMAPEEDPKKNKINFKIYEYSEIINRHRKLSKNLEKLREDLTRLRNKVSR
;
A
#
# COMPACT_ATOMS: atom_id res chain seq x y z
N MET A 1 11.36 -25.40 3.97
CA MET A 1 10.63 -26.56 4.54
C MET A 1 11.49 -27.41 5.46
N ALA A 2 12.72 -27.76 5.07
CA ALA A 2 13.61 -28.66 5.83
C ALA A 2 13.80 -28.28 7.31
N ALA A 3 14.04 -27.01 7.64
CA ALA A 3 14.23 -26.58 9.04
C ALA A 3 12.98 -26.78 9.92
N ARG A 4 11.76 -26.65 9.35
CA ARG A 4 10.53 -26.90 10.10
C ARG A 4 10.31 -28.40 10.31
N ILE A 5 10.59 -29.22 9.30
CA ILE A 5 10.51 -30.68 9.39
C ILE A 5 11.50 -31.19 10.44
N PHE A 6 12.74 -30.69 10.43
CA PHE A 6 13.75 -31.05 11.41
C PHE A 6 13.35 -30.65 12.84
N TYR A 7 12.77 -29.45 13.01
CA TYR A 7 12.26 -29.02 14.31
C TYR A 7 11.16 -29.96 14.83
N TYR A 8 10.13 -30.24 14.03
CA TYR A 8 9.05 -31.14 14.43
C TYR A 8 9.52 -32.57 14.68
N LEU A 9 10.45 -33.08 13.87
CA LEU A 9 11.04 -34.40 14.05
C LEU A 9 11.85 -34.48 15.35
N SER A 10 12.69 -33.49 15.61
CA SER A 10 13.50 -33.43 16.85
C SER A 10 12.61 -33.34 18.09
N THR A 11 11.56 -32.52 18.06
CA THR A 11 10.59 -32.45 19.16
C THR A 11 9.80 -33.75 19.32
N GLY A 12 9.47 -34.42 18.22
CA GLY A 12 8.76 -35.71 18.24
C GLY A 12 9.60 -36.82 18.86
N ILE A 13 10.90 -36.91 18.52
CA ILE A 13 11.83 -37.89 19.09
C ILE A 13 12.00 -37.66 20.59
N ILE A 14 12.13 -36.40 21.01
CA ILE A 14 12.23 -36.05 22.44
C ILE A 14 10.95 -36.45 23.20
N LEU A 15 9.77 -36.19 22.62
CA LEU A 15 8.49 -36.57 23.23
C LEU A 15 8.28 -38.09 23.29
N ILE A 16 8.69 -38.83 22.26
CA ILE A 16 8.63 -40.31 22.25
C ILE A 16 9.60 -40.89 23.28
N GLY A 17 10.81 -40.34 23.40
CA GLY A 17 11.77 -40.74 24.43
C GLY A 17 11.23 -40.51 25.84
N LEU A 18 10.62 -39.35 26.09
CA LEU A 18 9.94 -39.04 27.35
C LEU A 18 8.74 -39.97 27.62
N ALA A 19 7.96 -40.33 26.60
CA ALA A 19 6.82 -41.23 26.74
C ALA A 19 7.23 -42.69 27.01
N LEU A 20 8.32 -43.16 26.40
CA LEU A 20 8.90 -44.49 26.65
C LEU A 20 9.51 -44.57 28.06
N ALA A 21 10.26 -43.54 28.46
CA ALA A 21 10.75 -43.41 29.84
C ALA A 21 9.60 -43.37 30.86
N ALA A 22 8.43 -42.88 30.45
CA ALA A 22 7.25 -42.80 31.28
C ALA A 22 6.48 -44.13 31.43
N TYR A 23 6.58 -45.02 30.44
CA TYR A 23 5.82 -46.27 30.38
C TYR A 23 6.54 -47.45 31.05
N SER A 24 7.88 -47.46 31.05
CA SER A 24 8.68 -48.53 31.66
C SER A 24 9.83 -47.96 32.52
N PRO A 25 9.56 -47.56 33.77
CA PRO A 25 10.55 -46.97 34.67
C PRO A 25 11.69 -47.95 35.05
N ASP A 26 11.38 -49.24 35.13
CA ASP A 26 12.32 -50.30 35.55
C ASP A 26 13.51 -50.49 34.61
N LEU A 27 13.36 -50.14 33.32
CA LEU A 27 14.45 -50.28 32.33
C LEU A 27 15.58 -49.27 32.55
N PHE A 28 15.34 -48.20 33.30
CA PHE A 28 16.30 -47.11 33.45
C PHE A 28 16.85 -46.92 34.86
N GLN A 29 16.37 -47.64 35.90
CA GLN A 29 16.91 -47.65 37.28
C GLN A 29 17.54 -46.31 37.76
N TRP A 30 16.86 -45.20 37.50
CA TRP A 30 17.33 -43.87 37.89
C TRP A 30 16.52 -43.42 39.10
N GLU A 31 17.15 -43.35 40.28
CA GLU A 31 16.58 -42.76 41.51
C GLU A 31 15.96 -41.38 41.26
N THR A 32 16.46 -40.64 40.28
CA THR A 32 15.94 -39.33 39.87
C THR A 32 14.57 -39.41 39.18
N LEU A 33 14.26 -40.50 38.47
CA LEU A 33 13.00 -40.69 37.78
C LEU A 33 11.89 -41.05 38.76
N GLU A 34 12.19 -41.92 39.72
CA GLU A 34 11.26 -42.32 40.79
C GLU A 34 10.85 -41.12 41.65
N TRP A 35 11.79 -40.20 41.93
CA TRP A 35 11.54 -38.93 42.63
C TRP A 35 10.61 -37.98 41.85
N VAL A 36 10.76 -37.90 40.52
CA VAL A 36 9.89 -37.11 39.64
C VAL A 36 8.49 -37.71 39.57
N TYR A 37 8.39 -39.04 39.58
CA TYR A 37 7.12 -39.77 39.54
C TYR A 37 6.31 -39.70 40.84
N GLN A 38 6.99 -39.67 41.99
CA GLN A 38 6.35 -39.65 43.30
C GLN A 38 5.57 -38.35 43.56
N LYS A 39 5.92 -37.25 42.88
CA LYS A 39 5.22 -35.97 42.98
C LYS A 39 4.25 -35.79 41.80
N ARG A 40 3.01 -36.26 41.97
CA ARG A 40 1.86 -36.01 41.06
C ARG A 40 1.74 -34.54 40.61
N THR A 41 2.23 -33.60 41.41
CA THR A 41 2.28 -32.17 41.10
C THR A 41 3.20 -31.80 39.93
N PHE A 42 4.26 -32.56 39.65
CA PHE A 42 5.16 -32.31 38.51
C PHE A 42 4.44 -32.53 37.17
N PHE A 43 3.71 -33.63 37.03
CA PHE A 43 2.92 -33.90 35.82
C PHE A 43 1.80 -32.88 35.61
N LEU A 44 1.12 -32.48 36.69
CA LEU A 44 0.11 -31.42 36.62
C LEU A 44 0.72 -30.09 36.20
N PHE A 45 1.87 -29.71 36.75
CA PHE A 45 2.59 -28.50 36.36
C PHE A 45 3.04 -28.54 34.90
N SER A 46 3.62 -29.66 34.45
CA SER A 46 4.04 -29.83 33.06
C SER A 46 2.85 -29.78 32.09
N LEU A 47 1.72 -30.38 32.44
CA LEU A 47 0.50 -30.33 31.64
C LEU A 47 -0.01 -28.88 31.51
N ILE A 48 -0.12 -28.16 32.64
CA ILE A 48 -0.55 -26.75 32.66
C ILE A 48 0.40 -25.88 31.84
N PHE A 49 1.71 -26.12 31.95
CA PHE A 49 2.73 -25.40 31.20
C PHE A 49 2.60 -25.65 29.69
N ILE A 50 2.46 -26.91 29.25
CA ILE A 50 2.27 -27.26 27.84
C ILE A 50 0.99 -26.63 27.29
N ILE A 51 -0.13 -26.72 28.02
CA ILE A 51 -1.40 -26.09 27.63
C ILE A 51 -1.23 -24.57 27.50
N SER A 52 -0.54 -23.94 28.44
CA SER A 52 -0.28 -22.50 28.43
C SER A 52 0.55 -22.09 27.21
N VAL A 53 1.61 -22.83 26.87
CA VAL A 53 2.42 -22.59 25.66
C VAL A 53 1.59 -22.75 24.39
N ILE A 54 0.74 -23.77 24.31
CA ILE A 54 -0.17 -23.98 23.17
C ILE A 54 -1.15 -22.81 23.03
N LEU A 55 -1.76 -22.35 24.13
CA LEU A 55 -2.69 -21.21 24.10
C LEU A 55 -1.99 -19.93 23.64
N ILE A 56 -0.80 -19.61 24.17
CA ILE A 56 0.00 -18.47 23.74
C ILE A 56 0.30 -18.56 22.24
N TYR A 57 0.67 -19.75 21.75
CA TYR A 57 0.95 -19.99 20.34
C TYR A 57 -0.29 -19.77 19.46
N LEU A 58 -1.47 -20.25 19.87
CA LEU A 58 -2.72 -20.06 19.13
C LEU A 58 -3.12 -18.59 19.06
N ILE A 59 -2.96 -17.84 20.16
CA ILE A 59 -3.21 -16.38 20.18
C ILE A 59 -2.26 -15.67 19.21
N TYR A 60 -0.96 -16.00 19.26
CA TYR A 60 0.04 -15.45 18.34
C TYR A 60 -0.31 -15.75 16.88
N TRP A 61 -0.71 -16.99 16.58
CA TRP A 61 -1.11 -17.39 15.23
C TRP A 61 -2.32 -16.59 14.75
N LYS A 62 -3.37 -16.49 15.57
CA LYS A 62 -4.59 -15.74 15.24
C LYS A 62 -4.29 -14.27 14.99
N ALA A 63 -3.47 -13.64 15.84
CA ALA A 63 -3.02 -12.26 15.67
C ALA A 63 -2.23 -12.08 14.37
N LYS A 64 -1.29 -12.99 14.08
CA LYS A 64 -0.50 -12.95 12.84
C LYS A 64 -1.35 -13.07 11.58
N LYS A 65 -2.34 -13.98 11.58
CA LYS A 65 -3.29 -14.13 10.47
C LYS A 65 -4.17 -12.88 10.31
N GLY A 66 -4.63 -12.30 11.41
CA GLY A 66 -5.40 -11.06 11.41
C GLY A 66 -4.63 -9.87 10.82
N ILE A 67 -3.36 -9.69 11.23
CA ILE A 67 -2.49 -8.64 10.68
C ILE A 67 -2.26 -8.84 9.18
N LEU A 68 -2.01 -10.08 8.74
CA LEU A 68 -1.80 -10.36 7.32
C LEU A 68 -3.04 -10.05 6.48
N HIS A 69 -4.22 -10.48 6.96
CA HIS A 69 -5.49 -10.20 6.28
C HIS A 69 -5.78 -8.69 6.23
N SER A 70 -5.56 -7.98 7.34
CA SER A 70 -5.72 -6.53 7.39
C SER A 70 -4.81 -5.83 6.38
N LYS A 71 -3.53 -6.23 6.30
CA LYS A 71 -2.57 -5.63 5.35
C LYS A 71 -2.96 -5.88 3.90
N SER A 72 -3.39 -7.09 3.57
CA SER A 72 -3.87 -7.42 2.22
C SER A 72 -5.11 -6.59 1.86
N LYS A 73 -6.05 -6.40 2.80
CA LYS A 73 -7.21 -5.53 2.58
C LYS A 73 -6.79 -4.06 2.35
N THR A 74 -5.82 -3.56 3.10
CA THR A 74 -5.26 -2.22 2.91
C THR A 74 -4.59 -2.06 1.55
N GLU A 75 -3.82 -3.05 1.10
CA GLU A 75 -3.18 -3.04 -0.21
C GLU A 75 -4.22 -2.96 -1.34
N ILE A 76 -5.27 -3.77 -1.28
CA ILE A 76 -6.38 -3.74 -2.26
C ILE A 76 -7.06 -2.38 -2.28
N HIS A 77 -7.40 -1.83 -1.10
CA HIS A 77 -8.02 -0.51 -1.02
C HIS A 77 -7.11 0.59 -1.58
N LEU A 78 -5.81 0.53 -1.33
CA LEU A 78 -4.87 1.51 -1.88
C LEU A 78 -4.76 1.38 -3.41
N GLN A 79 -4.77 0.16 -3.94
CA GLN A 79 -4.78 -0.08 -5.37
C GLN A 79 -6.06 0.48 -6.02
N GLU A 80 -7.22 0.24 -5.42
CA GLU A 80 -8.51 0.77 -5.90
C GLU A 80 -8.52 2.32 -5.87
N SER A 81 -8.13 2.92 -4.75
CA SER A 81 -8.02 4.38 -4.64
C SER A 81 -7.01 4.99 -5.61
N LEU A 82 -5.93 4.28 -5.94
CA LEU A 82 -4.98 4.73 -6.94
C LEU A 82 -5.60 4.71 -8.34
N ASN A 83 -6.29 3.62 -8.69
CA ASN A 83 -6.94 3.48 -9.98
C ASN A 83 -7.99 4.58 -10.22
N GLU A 84 -8.87 4.82 -9.23
CA GLU A 84 -9.86 5.91 -9.29
C GLU A 84 -9.16 7.26 -9.51
N LEU A 85 -8.11 7.55 -8.75
CA LEU A 85 -7.40 8.81 -8.85
C LEU A 85 -6.65 8.99 -10.19
N VAL A 86 -6.16 7.89 -10.77
CA VAL A 86 -5.55 7.91 -12.11
C VAL A 86 -6.61 8.21 -13.16
N GLU A 87 -7.77 7.55 -13.09
CA GLU A 87 -8.90 7.77 -14.00
C GLU A 87 -9.43 9.21 -13.92
N ASP A 88 -9.63 9.73 -12.71
CA ASP A 88 -10.03 11.13 -12.47
C ASP A 88 -9.02 12.11 -13.09
N ASN A 89 -7.72 11.88 -12.87
CA ASN A 89 -6.69 12.72 -13.46
C ASN A 89 -6.69 12.65 -15.00
N GLN A 90 -6.86 11.46 -15.58
CA GLN A 90 -6.96 11.31 -17.05
C GLN A 90 -8.16 12.07 -17.61
N SER A 91 -9.31 11.97 -16.94
CA SER A 91 -10.52 12.71 -17.26
C SER A 91 -10.27 14.22 -17.20
N LEU A 92 -9.67 14.72 -16.12
CA LEU A 92 -9.31 16.14 -15.98
C LEU A 92 -8.33 16.61 -17.06
N PHE A 93 -7.33 15.80 -17.43
CA PHE A 93 -6.43 16.13 -18.54
C PHE A 93 -7.18 16.26 -19.87
N SER A 94 -8.10 15.34 -20.16
CA SER A 94 -8.90 15.38 -21.39
C SER A 94 -9.77 16.65 -21.46
N PHE A 95 -10.39 17.02 -20.33
CA PHE A 95 -11.18 18.24 -20.19
C PHE A 95 -10.31 19.50 -20.38
N LEU A 96 -9.18 19.57 -19.67
CA LEU A 96 -8.26 20.69 -19.72
C LEU A 96 -7.65 20.88 -21.11
N LYS A 97 -7.35 19.79 -21.82
CA LYS A 97 -6.88 19.84 -23.21
C LYS A 97 -7.92 20.49 -24.11
N ALA A 98 -9.17 20.01 -24.07
CA ALA A 98 -10.26 20.56 -24.86
C ALA A 98 -10.54 22.03 -24.51
N ALA A 99 -10.52 22.39 -23.22
CA ALA A 99 -10.70 23.76 -22.75
C ALA A 99 -9.59 24.69 -23.23
N THR A 100 -8.34 24.24 -23.19
CA THR A 100 -7.17 25.01 -23.66
C THR A 100 -7.21 25.23 -25.17
N GLU A 101 -7.55 24.20 -25.95
CA GLU A 101 -7.71 24.32 -27.41
C GLU A 101 -8.86 25.26 -27.79
N SER A 102 -10.00 25.15 -27.11
CA SER A 102 -11.16 26.03 -27.33
C SER A 102 -10.85 27.49 -27.00
N LEU A 103 -10.20 27.74 -25.86
CA LEU A 103 -9.81 29.08 -25.44
C LEU A 103 -8.79 29.70 -26.40
N GLY A 104 -7.86 28.91 -26.95
CA GLY A 104 -6.91 29.37 -27.96
C GLY A 104 -7.62 29.92 -29.20
N LYS A 105 -8.59 29.17 -29.74
CA LYS A 105 -9.43 29.62 -30.88
C LYS A 105 -10.23 30.87 -30.55
N GLN A 106 -10.76 30.97 -29.33
CA GLN A 106 -11.52 32.14 -28.88
C GLN A 106 -10.63 33.39 -28.76
N ILE A 107 -9.40 33.25 -28.27
CA ILE A 107 -8.43 34.35 -28.23
C ILE A 107 -8.07 34.79 -29.66
N GLU A 108 -7.77 33.85 -30.56
CA GLU A 108 -7.44 34.20 -31.95
C GLU A 108 -8.57 34.96 -32.67
N THR A 109 -9.82 34.53 -32.49
CA THR A 109 -11.00 35.18 -33.08
C THR A 109 -11.30 36.55 -32.47
N SER A 110 -11.03 36.73 -31.17
CA SER A 110 -11.25 38.01 -30.48
C SER A 110 -10.16 39.06 -30.75
N LYS A 111 -9.08 38.71 -31.47
CA LYS A 111 -7.98 39.61 -31.83
C LYS A 111 -8.43 40.93 -32.49
N GLN A 112 -9.50 40.88 -33.28
CA GLN A 112 -10.03 42.08 -33.98
C GLN A 112 -10.95 42.93 -33.09
N ASN A 113 -11.46 42.37 -31.99
CA ASN A 113 -12.45 43.01 -31.11
C ASN A 113 -11.84 43.56 -29.82
N LEU A 114 -10.64 43.11 -29.44
CA LEU A 114 -9.95 43.51 -28.22
C LEU A 114 -8.90 44.58 -28.48
N SER A 115 -8.61 45.40 -27.47
CA SER A 115 -7.49 46.33 -27.55
C SER A 115 -6.16 45.57 -27.65
N PRO A 116 -5.14 46.09 -28.37
CA PRO A 116 -3.87 45.39 -28.57
C PRO A 116 -3.16 45.02 -27.27
N GLU A 117 -3.24 45.90 -26.27
CA GLU A 117 -2.65 45.69 -24.93
C GLU A 117 -3.36 44.57 -24.18
N PHE A 118 -4.70 44.55 -24.21
CA PHE A 118 -5.49 43.53 -23.54
C PHE A 118 -5.34 42.15 -24.22
N PHE A 119 -5.34 42.12 -25.56
CA PHE A 119 -5.08 40.91 -26.33
C PHE A 119 -3.69 40.34 -26.02
N SER A 120 -2.66 41.18 -25.96
CA SER A 120 -1.29 40.76 -25.61
C SER A 120 -1.21 40.16 -24.20
N ALA A 121 -1.88 40.79 -23.22
CA ALA A 121 -1.96 40.27 -21.85
C ALA A 121 -2.66 38.90 -21.80
N CYS A 122 -3.82 38.76 -22.43
CA CYS A 122 -4.56 37.48 -22.48
C CYS A 122 -3.77 36.38 -23.21
N SER A 123 -3.10 36.71 -24.32
CA SER A 123 -2.27 35.76 -25.07
C SER A 123 -1.07 35.29 -24.25
N THR A 124 -0.43 36.20 -23.50
CA THR A 124 0.69 35.86 -22.61
C THR A 124 0.23 34.97 -21.44
N GLU A 125 -0.91 35.30 -20.81
CA GLU A 125 -1.53 34.49 -19.75
C GLU A 125 -1.90 33.10 -20.28
N TYR A 126 -2.48 33.01 -21.48
CA TYR A 126 -2.79 31.75 -22.16
C TYR A 126 -1.55 30.89 -22.40
N LEU A 127 -0.49 31.46 -22.99
CA LEU A 127 0.76 30.73 -23.25
C LEU A 127 1.39 30.19 -21.96
N LYS A 128 1.29 30.95 -20.87
CA LYS A 128 1.76 30.49 -19.56
C LYS A 128 0.97 29.27 -19.08
N LEU A 129 -0.37 29.34 -19.13
CA LEU A 129 -1.24 28.23 -18.71
C LEU A 129 -1.05 26.98 -19.58
N THR A 130 -0.83 27.15 -20.89
CA THR A 130 -0.52 26.03 -21.80
C THR A 130 0.80 25.36 -21.43
N ARG A 131 1.85 26.11 -21.08
CA ARG A 131 3.11 25.53 -20.60
C ARG A 131 2.96 24.80 -19.27
N GLU A 132 2.16 25.35 -18.34
CA GLU A 132 1.86 24.69 -17.06
C GLU A 132 1.07 23.39 -17.26
N PHE A 133 0.16 23.36 -18.25
CA PHE A 133 -0.55 22.16 -18.68
C PHE A 133 0.41 21.09 -19.23
N GLU A 134 1.28 21.45 -20.16
CA GLU A 134 2.28 20.55 -20.76
C GLU A 134 3.21 19.97 -19.69
N THR A 135 3.73 20.81 -18.80
CA THR A 135 4.57 20.38 -17.67
C THR A 135 3.83 19.39 -16.77
N SER A 136 2.55 19.65 -16.48
CA SER A 136 1.73 18.75 -15.67
C SER A 136 1.47 17.42 -16.39
N SER A 137 1.33 17.43 -17.72
CA SER A 137 1.19 16.22 -18.53
C SER A 137 2.47 15.36 -18.53
N GLU A 138 3.64 15.98 -18.61
CA GLU A 138 4.92 15.28 -18.49
C GLU A 138 5.08 14.64 -17.10
N ILE A 139 4.74 15.38 -16.04
CA ILE A 139 4.74 14.86 -14.68
C ILE A 139 3.80 13.65 -14.58
N PHE A 140 2.58 13.73 -15.11
CA PHE A 140 1.64 12.60 -15.09
C PHE A 140 2.22 11.34 -15.74
N LYS A 141 2.84 11.47 -16.91
CA LYS A 141 3.48 10.33 -17.61
C LYS A 141 4.66 9.74 -16.83
N SER A 142 5.32 10.54 -16.01
CA SER A 142 6.46 10.09 -15.19
C SER A 142 6.04 9.36 -13.90
N ILE A 143 4.81 9.55 -13.43
CA ILE A 143 4.31 8.90 -12.21
C ILE A 143 3.94 7.45 -12.58
N PRO A 144 4.48 6.44 -11.87
CA PRO A 144 4.15 5.06 -12.13
C PRO A 144 2.68 4.79 -11.76
N MET A 145 1.97 4.03 -12.59
CA MET A 145 0.55 3.68 -12.39
C MET A 145 0.36 2.58 -11.34
N ALA A 146 1.43 1.84 -11.01
CA ALA A 146 1.45 0.80 -10.00
C ALA A 146 2.86 0.70 -9.38
N PRO A 147 2.99 0.15 -8.17
CA PRO A 147 4.28 -0.16 -7.58
C PRO A 147 5.08 -1.13 -8.46
N GLU A 148 6.42 -1.04 -8.40
CA GLU A 148 7.28 -1.94 -9.15
C GLU A 148 7.18 -3.38 -8.60
N GLU A 149 6.93 -4.35 -9.49
CA GLU A 149 6.93 -5.76 -9.14
C GLU A 149 8.38 -6.27 -9.03
N ASP A 150 9.11 -5.87 -7.99
CA ASP A 150 10.44 -6.41 -7.70
C ASP A 150 10.29 -7.76 -6.96
N PRO A 151 10.64 -8.91 -7.59
CA PRO A 151 10.51 -10.22 -6.97
C PRO A 151 11.38 -10.37 -5.72
N LYS A 152 12.41 -9.53 -5.55
CA LYS A 152 13.28 -9.53 -4.36
C LYS A 152 12.68 -8.78 -3.17
N LYS A 153 11.68 -7.91 -3.39
CA LYS A 153 11.07 -7.04 -2.35
C LYS A 153 9.60 -7.37 -2.07
N ASN A 154 9.25 -8.66 -2.08
CA ASN A 154 7.88 -9.16 -1.87
C ASN A 154 7.34 -9.02 -0.43
N LYS A 155 7.67 -7.94 0.28
CA LYS A 155 7.10 -7.62 1.60
C LYS A 155 5.89 -6.69 1.41
N ILE A 156 4.73 -7.14 1.85
CA ILE A 156 3.46 -6.39 1.80
C ILE A 156 3.59 -4.96 2.37
N ASN A 157 4.39 -4.76 3.42
CA ASN A 157 4.64 -3.42 3.98
C ASN A 157 5.29 -2.45 2.98
N PHE A 158 6.18 -2.97 2.12
CA PHE A 158 6.90 -2.18 1.12
C PHE A 158 5.92 -1.72 0.03
N LYS A 159 5.06 -2.62 -0.46
CA LYS A 159 4.00 -2.30 -1.41
C LYS A 159 3.02 -1.24 -0.88
N ILE A 160 2.57 -1.36 0.37
CA ILE A 160 1.69 -0.37 1.01
C ILE A 160 2.34 1.03 1.02
N TYR A 161 3.63 1.09 1.33
CA TYR A 161 4.38 2.36 1.32
C TYR A 161 4.47 2.95 -0.09
N GLU A 162 4.82 2.14 -1.08
CA GLU A 162 4.91 2.56 -2.49
C GLU A 162 3.57 3.05 -3.02
N TYR A 163 2.48 2.31 -2.78
CA TYR A 163 1.13 2.77 -3.14
C TYR A 163 0.82 4.13 -2.50
N SER A 164 1.11 4.29 -1.21
CA SER A 164 0.87 5.57 -0.53
C SER A 164 1.69 6.72 -1.13
N GLU A 165 2.93 6.46 -1.55
CA GLU A 165 3.78 7.46 -2.18
C GLU A 165 3.22 7.87 -3.56
N ILE A 166 2.86 6.89 -4.38
CA ILE A 166 2.29 7.09 -5.72
C ILE A 166 0.97 7.89 -5.62
N ILE A 167 0.08 7.50 -4.70
CA ILE A 167 -1.18 8.23 -4.44
C ILE A 167 -0.90 9.69 -4.05
N ASN A 168 0.09 9.95 -3.20
CA ASN A 168 0.44 11.32 -2.81
C ASN A 168 0.94 12.15 -4.00
N ARG A 169 1.72 11.55 -4.91
CA ARG A 169 2.16 12.22 -6.15
C ARG A 169 0.96 12.56 -7.04
N HIS A 170 0.04 11.61 -7.25
CA HIS A 170 -1.18 11.86 -8.01
C HIS A 170 -2.10 12.91 -7.37
N ARG A 171 -2.23 12.93 -6.03
CA ARG A 171 -3.02 13.95 -5.33
C ARG A 171 -2.42 15.35 -5.48
N LYS A 172 -1.09 15.47 -5.42
CA LYS A 172 -0.42 16.75 -5.65
C LYS A 172 -0.65 17.24 -7.07
N LEU A 173 -0.55 16.34 -8.05
CA LEU A 173 -0.85 16.67 -9.44
C LEU A 173 -2.31 17.08 -9.63
N SER A 174 -3.27 16.34 -9.08
CA SER A 174 -4.70 16.65 -9.15
C SER A 174 -5.01 18.07 -8.66
N LYS A 175 -4.42 18.50 -7.53
CA LYS A 175 -4.56 19.88 -7.03
C LYS A 175 -4.04 20.93 -8.02
N ASN A 176 -2.92 20.65 -8.69
CA ASN A 176 -2.38 21.56 -9.70
C ASN A 176 -3.29 21.64 -10.92
N LEU A 177 -3.86 20.51 -11.36
CA LEU A 177 -4.81 20.46 -12.48
C LEU A 177 -6.11 21.21 -12.17
N GLU A 178 -6.63 21.09 -10.93
CA GLU A 178 -7.83 21.83 -10.54
C GLU A 178 -7.57 23.34 -10.49
N LYS A 179 -6.40 23.76 -9.98
CA LYS A 179 -6.00 25.17 -10.04
C LYS A 179 -5.90 25.66 -11.49
N LEU A 180 -5.27 24.87 -12.36
CA LEU A 180 -5.15 25.19 -13.78
C LEU A 180 -6.53 25.33 -14.45
N ARG A 181 -7.48 24.46 -14.09
CA ARG A 181 -8.88 24.54 -14.54
C ARG A 181 -9.54 25.85 -14.10
N GLU A 182 -9.36 26.26 -12.85
CA GLU A 182 -9.88 27.53 -12.35
C GLU A 182 -9.27 28.72 -13.11
N ASP A 183 -7.96 28.73 -13.31
CA ASP A 183 -7.24 29.82 -13.98
C ASP A 183 -7.60 29.91 -15.47
N LEU A 184 -7.74 28.77 -16.18
CA LEU A 184 -8.28 28.74 -17.55
C LEU A 184 -9.72 29.26 -17.62
N THR A 185 -10.56 28.90 -16.64
CA THR A 185 -11.95 29.37 -16.58
C THR A 185 -12.01 30.88 -16.36
N ARG A 186 -11.14 31.43 -15.49
CA ARG A 186 -11.00 32.87 -15.28
C ARG A 186 -10.56 33.59 -16.55
N LEU A 187 -9.55 33.07 -17.25
CA LEU A 187 -9.08 33.67 -18.50
C LEU A 187 -10.17 33.63 -19.57
N ARG A 188 -10.87 32.50 -19.74
CA ARG A 188 -12.02 32.40 -20.64
C ARG A 188 -13.07 33.47 -20.33
N ASN A 189 -13.42 33.66 -19.06
CA ASN A 189 -14.41 34.66 -18.67
C ASN A 189 -13.93 36.11 -18.92
N LYS A 190 -12.62 36.38 -18.87
CA LYS A 190 -12.04 37.68 -19.27
C LYS A 190 -12.14 37.92 -20.77
N VAL A 191 -11.90 36.89 -21.59
CA VAL A 191 -11.92 36.96 -23.06
C VAL A 191 -13.36 37.03 -23.61
N SER A 192 -14.32 36.42 -22.92
CA SER A 192 -15.75 36.47 -23.29
C SER A 192 -16.48 37.76 -22.88
N ARG A 193 -15.83 38.65 -22.10
CA ARG A 193 -16.38 39.95 -21.70
C ARG A 193 -15.93 41.03 -22.66
#